data_AF-A0A511WQI0-F1
#
_entry.id   AF-A0A511WQI0-F1
#
_cell.length_a   1.000
_cell.length_b   1.000
_cell.length_c   1.000
_cell.angle_alpha   90.00
_cell.angle_beta   90.00
_cell.angle_gamma   90.00
#
_symmetry.space_group_name_H-M   'P 1'
#
loop_
_entity.id
_entity.type
_entity.pdbx_description
1 polymer ?
#
loop_
_entity_poly.entity_id
_entity_poly.type
_entity_poly.pdbx_seq_one_letter_code
_entity_poly.pdbx_strand_id
1 'polypeptide(L)'
;MGEMEWDRQEVKRLKKKQLIHSNLLLLFFFILFAIYSQNGGALTVVIGLCCIFLSIYAANLLYVLITGQVVGTKTYKRVLAFDIEHMGKRRWKRRRMIELIFLFVLILGIIVALFTFDLGEASLTFPLDFFPMLGGWIGMNIGQITRIRNLS
;
A
#
# COMPACT_ATOMS: atom_id res chain seq x y z
N MET A 1 14.50 -19.16 24.24
CA MET A 1 14.71 -19.01 22.78
C MET A 1 15.36 -17.65 22.60
N GLY A 2 16.61 -17.63 22.11
CA GLY A 2 17.48 -16.44 22.18
C GLY A 2 16.78 -15.19 21.67
N GLU A 3 16.64 -14.20 22.56
CA GLU A 3 16.21 -12.86 22.21
C GLU A 3 17.23 -12.32 21.20
N MET A 4 16.86 -12.30 19.93
CA MET A 4 17.65 -11.62 18.93
C MET A 4 17.50 -10.13 19.26
N GLU A 5 18.49 -9.54 19.93
CA GLU A 5 18.53 -8.10 20.17
C GLU A 5 18.56 -7.41 18.81
N TRP A 6 17.37 -7.10 18.30
CA TRP A 6 17.23 -6.36 17.06
C TRP A 6 17.82 -4.98 17.26
N ASP A 7 18.85 -4.64 16.48
CA ASP A 7 19.35 -3.28 16.45
C ASP A 7 18.23 -2.35 15.93
N ARG A 8 17.62 -1.61 16.87
CA ARG A 8 16.56 -0.64 16.57
C ARG A 8 17.04 0.39 15.54
N GLN A 9 18.32 0.73 15.51
CA GLN A 9 18.88 1.65 14.53
C GLN A 9 18.91 1.01 13.12
N GLU A 10 19.30 -0.26 13.00
CA GLU A 10 19.24 -0.99 11.73
C GLU A 10 17.81 -1.04 11.19
N VAL A 11 16.83 -1.41 12.02
CA VAL A 11 15.41 -1.47 11.61
C VAL A 11 14.90 -0.10 11.17
N LYS A 12 15.25 0.98 11.89
CA LYS A 12 14.92 2.36 11.49
C LYS A 12 15.51 2.71 10.13
N ARG A 13 16.78 2.35 9.87
CA ARG A 13 17.43 2.58 8.55
C ARG A 13 16.72 1.81 7.44
N LEU A 14 16.35 0.55 7.67
CA LEU A 14 15.63 -0.26 6.69
C LEU A 14 14.23 0.32 6.37
N LYS A 15 13.48 0.75 7.40
CA LYS A 15 12.17 1.38 7.21
C LYS A 15 12.27 2.72 6.48
N LYS A 16 13.29 3.55 6.77
CA LYS A 16 13.57 4.77 6.01
C LYS A 16 13.89 4.49 4.55
N LYS A 17 14.71 3.46 4.27
CA LYS A 17 15.02 3.05 2.89
C LYS A 17 13.76 2.60 2.14
N GLN A 18 12.87 1.86 2.79
CA GLN A 18 11.57 1.47 2.21
C GLN A 18 10.67 2.68 1.92
N LEU A 19 10.64 3.66 2.82
CA LEU A 19 9.89 4.91 2.62
C LEU A 19 10.39 5.67 1.39
N ILE A 20 11.72 5.81 1.23
CA ILE A 20 12.31 6.47 0.05
C ILE A 20 11.95 5.73 -1.24
N HIS A 21 12.07 4.40 -1.27
CA HIS A 21 11.70 3.62 -2.46
C HIS A 21 10.21 3.74 -2.78
N SER A 22 9.36 3.75 -1.76
CA SER A 22 7.90 3.89 -1.93
C SER A 22 7.54 5.27 -2.48
N ASN A 23 8.19 6.33 -1.99
CA ASN A 23 8.01 7.69 -2.50
C ASN A 23 8.49 7.84 -3.94
N LEU A 24 9.64 7.25 -4.29
CA LEU A 24 10.17 7.30 -5.64
C LEU A 24 9.27 6.54 -6.63
N LEU A 25 8.78 5.37 -6.23
CA LEU A 25 7.83 4.59 -7.01
C LEU A 25 6.50 5.34 -7.18
N LEU A 26 5.99 5.98 -6.14
CA LEU A 26 4.76 6.78 -6.24
C LEU A 26 4.95 8.03 -7.12
N LEU A 27 6.10 8.70 -7.02
CA LEU A 27 6.44 9.82 -7.91
C LEU A 27 6.47 9.39 -9.38
N PHE A 28 7.04 8.21 -9.66
CA PHE A 28 7.02 7.63 -10.99
C PHE A 28 5.58 7.39 -11.49
N PHE A 29 4.71 6.81 -10.64
CA PHE A 29 3.30 6.65 -10.98
C PHE A 29 2.57 7.98 -11.18
N PHE A 30 2.91 9.03 -10.44
CA PHE A 30 2.35 10.36 -10.65
C PHE A 30 2.70 10.94 -12.02
N ILE A 31 3.95 10.81 -12.45
CA ILE A 31 4.38 11.27 -13.77
C ILE A 31 3.62 10.52 -14.87
N LEU A 32 3.51 9.19 -14.74
CA LEU A 32 2.74 8.39 -15.70
C LEU A 32 1.27 8.78 -15.75
N PHE A 33 0.65 9.01 -14.58
CA PHE A 33 -0.74 9.44 -14.49
C PHE A 33 -0.96 10.82 -15.13
N ALA A 34 -0.05 11.77 -14.90
CA ALA A 34 -0.13 13.10 -15.50
C ALA A 34 -0.06 13.02 -17.03
N ILE A 35 0.87 12.24 -17.58
CA ILE A 35 1.00 12.02 -19.03
C ILE A 35 -0.26 11.33 -19.58
N TYR A 36 -0.79 10.32 -18.88
CA TYR A 36 -1.98 9.61 -19.29
C TYR A 36 -3.22 10.52 -19.33
N SER A 37 -3.43 11.32 -18.29
CA SER A 37 -4.54 12.28 -18.22
C SER A 37 -4.44 13.36 -19.29
N GLN A 38 -3.25 13.92 -19.54
CA GLN A 38 -3.05 14.94 -20.58
C GLN A 38 -3.37 14.43 -21.99
N ASN A 39 -3.19 13.13 -22.24
CA ASN A 39 -3.53 12.50 -23.52
C ASN A 39 -5.00 12.05 -23.61
N GLY A 40 -5.89 12.54 -22.75
CA GLY A 40 -7.31 12.20 -22.75
C GLY A 40 -7.61 10.81 -22.18
N GLY A 41 -6.76 10.33 -21.26
CA GLY A 41 -6.93 9.02 -20.63
C GLY A 41 -8.28 8.85 -19.93
N ALA A 42 -8.86 7.66 -20.06
CA ALA A 42 -10.13 7.30 -19.47
C ALA A 42 -10.00 6.95 -17.99
N LEU A 43 -10.93 7.43 -17.17
CA LEU A 43 -10.95 7.16 -15.73
C LEU A 43 -11.09 5.66 -15.42
N THR A 44 -11.86 4.93 -16.23
CA THR A 44 -12.09 3.48 -16.10
C THR A 44 -10.80 2.67 -16.13
N VAL A 45 -9.84 3.04 -16.98
CA VAL A 45 -8.55 2.34 -17.08
C VAL A 45 -7.76 2.48 -15.79
N VAL A 46 -7.72 3.68 -15.21
CA VAL A 46 -7.00 3.93 -13.96
C VAL A 46 -7.66 3.20 -12.79
N ILE A 47 -8.98 3.29 -12.67
CA ILE A 47 -9.73 2.58 -11.61
C ILE A 47 -9.56 1.06 -11.77
N GLY A 48 -9.62 0.55 -13.00
CA GLY A 48 -9.39 -0.87 -13.31
C GLY A 48 -7.99 -1.33 -12.91
N LEU A 49 -6.95 -0.57 -13.24
CA LEU A 49 -5.58 -0.85 -12.81
C LEU A 49 -5.46 -0.83 -11.28
N CYS A 50 -6.04 0.17 -10.61
CA CYS A 50 -6.08 0.21 -9.14
C CYS A 50 -6.75 -1.03 -8.55
N CYS A 51 -7.86 -1.50 -9.14
CA CYS A 51 -8.55 -2.71 -8.72
C CYS A 51 -7.67 -3.96 -8.87
N ILE A 52 -6.94 -4.09 -9.98
CA ILE A 52 -5.98 -5.18 -10.19
C ILE A 52 -4.85 -5.12 -9.15
N PHE A 53 -4.25 -3.95 -8.93
CA PHE A 53 -3.19 -3.78 -7.93
C PHE A 53 -3.68 -4.12 -6.50
N LEU A 54 -4.87 -3.65 -6.12
CA LEU A 54 -5.46 -3.98 -4.82
C LEU A 54 -5.76 -5.48 -4.69
N SER A 55 -6.21 -6.13 -5.76
CA SER A 55 -6.47 -7.57 -5.79
C SER A 55 -5.19 -8.38 -5.63
N ILE A 56 -4.11 -8.00 -6.33
CA ILE A 56 -2.77 -8.61 -6.17
C ILE A 56 -2.26 -8.40 -4.74
N TYR A 57 -2.46 -7.21 -4.17
CA TYR A 57 -2.07 -6.92 -2.79
C TYR A 57 -2.84 -7.79 -1.79
N ALA A 58 -4.17 -7.89 -1.94
CA ALA A 58 -5.03 -8.72 -1.10
C ALA A 58 -4.65 -10.21 -1.21
N ALA A 59 -4.38 -10.71 -2.42
CA ALA A 59 -3.92 -12.08 -2.65
C ALA A 59 -2.57 -12.35 -1.95
N ASN A 60 -1.62 -11.42 -2.04
CA ASN A 60 -0.35 -11.54 -1.31
C ASN A 60 -0.57 -11.52 0.21
N LEU A 61 -1.43 -10.65 0.73
CA LEU A 61 -1.74 -10.58 2.15
C LEU A 61 -2.37 -11.87 2.66
N LEU A 62 -3.31 -12.43 1.89
CA LEU A 62 -3.94 -13.72 2.18
C LEU A 62 -2.91 -14.86 2.14
N TYR A 63 -2.04 -14.89 1.13
CA TYR A 63 -0.96 -15.87 1.02
C TYR A 63 -0.07 -15.85 2.27
N VAL A 64 0.36 -14.65 2.71
CA VAL A 64 1.20 -14.49 3.90
C VAL A 64 0.44 -14.92 5.16
N LEU A 65 -0.87 -14.65 5.26
CA LEU A 65 -1.69 -15.05 6.40
C LEU A 65 -1.89 -16.57 6.52
N ILE A 66 -1.97 -17.27 5.38
CA ILE A 66 -2.15 -18.72 5.33
C ILE A 66 -0.81 -19.42 5.53
N THR A 67 0.21 -19.06 4.75
CA THR A 67 1.49 -19.77 4.72
C THR A 67 2.45 -19.32 5.82
N GLY A 68 2.25 -18.13 6.37
CA GLY A 68 3.24 -17.46 7.23
C GLY A 68 4.53 -17.07 6.50
N GLN A 69 4.63 -17.34 5.19
CA GLN A 69 5.78 -17.04 4.37
C GLN A 69 5.57 -15.76 3.60
N VAL A 70 6.66 -15.01 3.45
CA VAL A 70 6.64 -13.72 2.80
C VAL A 70 7.28 -13.84 1.42
N VAL A 71 6.55 -13.45 0.39
CA VAL A 71 7.09 -13.25 -0.95
C VAL A 71 7.63 -11.81 -1.00
N GLY A 72 8.95 -11.65 -1.09
CA GLY A 72 9.55 -10.32 -1.09
C GLY A 72 11.05 -10.30 -0.85
N THR A 73 11.62 -9.09 -0.90
CA THR A 73 13.06 -8.85 -0.72
C THR A 73 13.52 -9.22 0.69
N LYS A 74 14.82 -9.55 0.86
CA LYS A 74 15.41 -9.84 2.19
C LYS A 74 15.12 -8.74 3.21
N THR A 75 15.12 -7.48 2.78
CA THR A 75 14.77 -6.32 3.59
C THR A 75 13.32 -6.37 4.08
N TYR A 76 12.38 -6.67 3.19
CA TYR A 76 10.96 -6.79 3.55
C TYR A 76 10.72 -7.92 4.54
N LYS A 77 11.38 -9.08 4.34
CA LYS A 77 11.32 -10.21 5.27
C LYS A 77 11.81 -9.85 6.68
N ARG A 78 12.96 -9.17 6.80
CA ARG A 78 13.49 -8.73 8.10
C ARG A 78 12.55 -7.75 8.80
N VAL A 79 12.04 -6.77 8.08
CA VAL A 79 11.11 -5.77 8.65
C VAL A 79 9.83 -6.44 9.13
N LEU A 80 9.29 -7.40 8.38
CA LEU A 80 8.08 -8.10 8.78
C LEU A 80 8.31 -9.00 10.00
N ALA A 81 9.43 -9.72 10.04
CA ALA A 81 9.79 -10.56 11.19
C ALA A 81 9.87 -9.72 12.48
N PHE A 82 10.54 -8.57 12.41
CA PHE A 82 10.60 -7.61 13.51
C PHE A 82 9.20 -7.13 13.93
N ASP A 83 8.34 -6.75 12.97
CA ASP A 83 6.98 -6.28 13.27
C ASP A 83 6.11 -7.36 13.93
N ILE A 84 6.28 -8.63 13.53
CA ILE A 84 5.57 -9.77 14.12
C ILE A 84 6.03 -10.01 15.56
N GLU A 85 7.34 -9.93 15.80
CA GLU A 85 7.92 -10.13 17.13
C GLU A 85 7.55 -8.99 18.08
N HIS A 86 7.66 -7.74 17.61
CA HIS A 86 7.34 -6.55 18.40
C HIS A 86 5.85 -6.40 18.72
N MET A 87 4.94 -6.71 17.78
CA MET A 87 3.49 -6.62 18.02
C MET A 87 2.88 -7.89 18.65
N GLY A 88 3.59 -9.02 18.56
CA GLY A 88 3.08 -10.34 18.90
C GLY A 88 2.22 -10.96 17.79
N LYS A 89 2.46 -12.24 17.48
CA LYS A 89 1.83 -13.00 16.38
C LYS A 89 0.29 -12.88 16.34
N ARG A 90 -0.38 -12.96 17.49
CA ARG A 90 -1.86 -12.92 17.57
C ARG A 90 -2.43 -11.54 17.22
N ARG A 91 -1.81 -10.47 17.71
CA ARG A 91 -2.23 -9.09 17.39
C ARG A 91 -1.92 -8.75 15.93
N TRP A 92 -0.76 -9.18 15.45
CA TRP A 92 -0.37 -9.01 14.05
C TRP A 92 -1.37 -9.69 13.10
N LYS A 93 -1.72 -10.97 13.35
CA LYS A 93 -2.70 -11.71 12.53
C LYS A 93 -4.07 -11.04 12.51
N ARG A 94 -4.56 -10.58 13.68
CA ARG A 94 -5.84 -9.86 13.77
C ARG A 94 -5.85 -8.56 12.96
N ARG A 95 -4.77 -7.75 13.05
CA ARG A 95 -4.66 -6.51 12.26
C ARG A 95 -4.65 -6.79 10.76
N ARG A 96 -3.88 -7.78 10.30
CA ARG A 96 -3.84 -8.17 8.89
C ARG A 96 -5.17 -8.72 8.38
N MET A 97 -5.92 -9.42 9.22
CA MET A 97 -7.26 -9.89 8.88
C MET A 97 -8.25 -8.72 8.71
N ILE A 98 -8.21 -7.73 9.61
CA ILE A 98 -9.04 -6.51 9.49
C ILE A 98 -8.69 -5.74 8.21
N GLU A 99 -7.39 -5.61 7.90
CA GLU A 99 -6.91 -4.99 6.67
C GLU A 99 -7.39 -5.74 5.42
N LEU A 100 -7.35 -7.08 5.44
CA LEU A 100 -7.85 -7.90 4.34
C LEU A 100 -9.36 -7.72 4.14
N ILE A 101 -10.16 -7.71 5.21
CA ILE A 101 -11.61 -7.47 5.13
C ILE A 101 -11.89 -6.08 4.54
N PHE A 102 -11.18 -5.05 5.02
CA PHE A 102 -11.32 -3.70 4.51
C PHE A 102 -10.98 -3.61 3.02
N LEU A 103 -9.91 -4.28 2.58
CA LEU A 103 -9.53 -4.36 1.18
C LEU A 103 -10.60 -5.06 0.32
N PHE A 104 -11.19 -6.15 0.79
CA PHE A 104 -12.28 -6.82 0.08
C PHE A 104 -13.50 -5.93 -0.08
N VAL A 105 -13.91 -5.24 1.00
CA VAL A 105 -15.03 -4.28 0.94
C VAL A 105 -14.72 -3.15 -0.04
N LEU A 106 -13.49 -2.63 -0.03
CA LEU A 106 -13.06 -1.57 -0.93
C LEU A 106 -13.08 -2.03 -2.41
N ILE A 107 -12.52 -3.20 -2.70
CA ILE A 107 -12.51 -3.78 -4.06
C ILE A 107 -13.94 -3.99 -4.55
N LEU A 108 -14.81 -4.56 -3.71
CA LEU A 108 -16.21 -4.80 -4.07
C LEU A 108 -16.96 -3.48 -4.33
N GLY A 109 -16.73 -2.46 -3.50
CA GLY A 109 -17.27 -1.12 -3.72
C GLY A 109 -16.81 -0.49 -5.03
N ILE A 110 -15.53 -0.64 -5.39
CA ILE A 110 -14.98 -0.17 -6.67
C ILE A 110 -15.62 -0.92 -7.85
N ILE A 111 -15.75 -2.24 -7.76
CA ILE A 111 -16.38 -3.05 -8.81
C ILE A 111 -17.84 -2.60 -9.01
N VAL A 112 -18.62 -2.51 -7.94
CA VAL A 112 -20.00 -2.04 -8.02
C VAL A 112 -20.05 -0.66 -8.68
N ALA A 113 -19.22 0.28 -8.23
CA ALA A 113 -19.16 1.62 -8.82
C ALA A 113 -18.84 1.62 -10.32
N LEU A 114 -17.90 0.77 -10.77
CA LEU A 114 -17.54 0.64 -12.19
C LEU A 114 -18.70 0.12 -13.05
N PHE A 115 -19.58 -0.73 -12.51
CA PHE A 115 -20.71 -1.30 -13.25
C PHE A 115 -22.00 -0.47 -13.10
N THR A 116 -22.14 0.31 -12.03
CA THR A 116 -23.35 1.11 -11.78
C THR A 116 -23.24 2.54 -12.30
N PHE A 117 -22.04 3.13 -12.28
CA PHE A 117 -21.82 4.47 -12.80
C PHE A 117 -21.24 4.39 -14.21
N ASP A 118 -21.76 5.22 -15.11
CA ASP A 118 -21.22 5.35 -16.47
C ASP A 118 -19.91 6.16 -16.46
N LEU A 119 -18.88 5.56 -15.87
CA LEU A 119 -17.54 6.13 -15.78
C LEU A 119 -16.79 5.99 -17.11
N GLY A 120 -17.37 5.30 -18.11
CA GLY A 120 -16.78 5.05 -19.42
C GLY A 120 -16.53 6.32 -20.21
N GLU A 121 -17.39 7.32 -20.04
CA GLU A 121 -17.27 8.64 -20.68
C GLU A 121 -16.53 9.66 -19.80
N ALA A 122 -16.24 9.33 -18.54
CA ALA A 122 -15.54 10.22 -17.62
C ALA A 122 -14.06 10.32 -17.99
N SER A 123 -13.65 11.51 -18.45
CA SER A 123 -12.25 11.85 -18.71
C SER A 123 -11.57 12.35 -17.43
N LEU A 124 -10.28 12.09 -17.33
CA LEU A 124 -9.46 12.60 -16.23
C LEU A 124 -9.10 14.06 -16.48
N THR A 125 -9.54 14.94 -15.56
CA THR A 125 -9.24 16.37 -15.54
C THR A 125 -8.09 16.67 -14.60
N PHE A 126 -6.90 16.81 -15.17
CA PHE A 126 -5.76 17.37 -14.46
C PHE A 126 -5.96 18.90 -14.27
N PRO A 127 -5.72 19.48 -13.08
CA PRO A 127 -5.16 18.87 -11.86
C PRO A 127 -6.19 18.43 -10.80
N LEU A 128 -7.49 18.62 -11.02
CA LEU A 128 -8.50 18.40 -9.98
C LEU A 128 -8.53 16.94 -9.49
N ASP A 129 -8.41 15.99 -10.41
CA ASP A 129 -8.40 14.56 -10.08
C ASP A 129 -7.10 14.09 -9.41
N PHE A 130 -6.11 14.99 -9.27
CA PHE A 130 -4.83 14.73 -8.64
C PHE A 130 -4.85 14.99 -7.12
N PHE A 131 -5.77 15.80 -6.60
CA PHE A 131 -5.84 16.15 -5.18
C PHE A 131 -6.04 14.94 -4.24
N PRO A 132 -6.94 13.97 -4.53
CA PRO A 132 -7.08 12.79 -3.69
C PRO A 132 -5.79 11.97 -3.58
N MET A 133 -5.05 11.89 -4.70
CA MET A 133 -3.75 11.22 -4.79
C MET A 133 -2.68 11.90 -3.92
N LEU A 134 -2.59 13.23 -3.99
CA LEU A 134 -1.70 14.02 -3.13
C LEU A 134 -2.04 13.88 -1.65
N GLY A 135 -3.33 13.94 -1.30
CA GLY A 135 -3.79 13.77 0.08
C GLY A 135 -3.40 12.39 0.64
N GLY A 136 -3.64 11.33 -0.14
CA GLY A 136 -3.23 9.97 0.22
C GLY A 136 -1.71 9.83 0.39
N TRP A 137 -0.93 10.47 -0.48
CA TRP A 137 0.53 10.45 -0.40
C TRP A 137 1.07 11.13 0.87
N ILE A 138 0.57 12.33 1.18
CA ILE A 138 0.96 13.08 2.39
C ILE A 138 0.57 12.28 3.64
N GLY A 139 -0.66 11.79 3.70
CA GLY A 139 -1.15 10.99 4.83
C GLY A 139 -0.31 9.73 5.06
N MET A 140 0.03 9.00 3.99
CA MET A 140 0.90 7.82 4.07
C MET A 140 2.29 8.17 4.61
N ASN A 141 2.91 9.25 4.12
CA ASN A 141 4.23 9.69 4.59
C ASN A 141 4.23 10.04 6.07
N ILE A 142 3.27 10.85 6.51
CA ILE A 142 3.12 11.24 7.92
C ILE A 142 2.96 9.98 8.79
N GLY A 143 2.07 9.06 8.40
CA GLY A 143 1.83 7.82 9.14
C GLY A 143 3.08 6.94 9.25
N GLN A 144 3.86 6.81 8.17
CA GLN A 144 5.10 6.03 8.19
C GLN A 144 6.20 6.70 9.03
N ILE A 145 6.36 8.02 8.94
CA ILE A 145 7.33 8.78 9.74
C ILE A 145 7.01 8.66 11.23
N THR A 146 5.74 8.81 11.63
CA THR A 146 5.32 8.67 13.03
C THR A 146 5.58 7.26 13.55
N ARG A 147 5.32 6.20 12.75
CA ARG A 147 5.66 4.82 13.13
C ARG A 147 7.16 4.59 13.28
N ILE A 148 7.99 5.19 12.43
CA ILE A 148 9.46 5.10 12.54
C ILE A 148 9.95 5.83 13.78
N ARG A 149 9.35 7.00 14.11
CA ARG A 149 9.70 7.78 15.30
C ARG A 149 9.36 7.02 16.58
N ASN A 150 8.18 6.39 16.64
CA ASN A 150 7.71 5.63 17.79
C ASN A 150 8.44 4.30 18.03
N LEU A 151 9.41 3.94 17.18
CA LEU A 151 10.37 2.84 17.43
C LEU A 151 11.56 3.29 18.29
N SER A 152 11.53 4.49 18.89
CA SER A 152 12.49 4.95 19.91
C SER A 152 12.21 4.24 21.23
#